data_AF-D8U478-F1
#
_entry.id   AF-D8U478-F1
#
_cell.length_a   1.000
_cell.length_b   1.000
_cell.length_c   1.000
_cell.angle_alpha   90.00
_cell.angle_beta   90.00
_cell.angle_gamma   90.00
#
_symmetry.space_group_name_H-M   'P 1'
#
loop_
_entity.id
_entity.type
_entity.pdbx_description
1 polymer ?
#
loop_
_entity_poly.entity_id
_entity_poly.type
_entity_poly.pdbx_seq_one_letter_code
_entity_poly.pdbx_strand_id
1 'polypeptide(L)'
;MYNEIARSQAARWLSAAPTSLLGLPLHRSRPRRSSRARPRRVLQLRRLIVRLYSSPIVDLQEWSALVCNCDFFFNDPQNESVAEQLRERVRFFKEQNRDIDFYIVPEPVWLDKKFPELAKQVKRPCVALISTDKTWITFMKLRLDRVLRIDLKDMPDSEVLAVGGEVPEFKPVGKWTAPYARYTPGWWKVFEPKH
;
A
#
# COMPACT_ATOMS: atom_id res chain seq x y z
N MET A 1 26.91 -12.76 -12.86
CA MET A 1 27.08 -13.36 -11.52
C MET A 1 26.09 -12.67 -10.59
N TYR A 2 25.18 -13.43 -9.97
CA TYR A 2 23.90 -13.01 -9.36
C TYR A 2 22.69 -12.94 -10.31
N ASN A 3 22.43 -14.03 -11.05
CA ASN A 3 21.08 -14.28 -11.58
C ASN A 3 20.74 -15.77 -11.69
N GLU A 4 21.25 -16.60 -10.76
CA GLU A 4 21.19 -18.06 -10.90
C GLU A 4 20.95 -18.84 -9.58
N ILE A 5 20.29 -18.23 -8.59
CA ILE A 5 20.02 -18.90 -7.29
C ILE A 5 18.52 -18.97 -6.93
N ALA A 6 17.62 -18.31 -7.67
CA ALA A 6 16.18 -18.26 -7.34
C ALA A 6 15.29 -19.18 -8.20
N ARG A 7 15.77 -20.37 -8.59
CA ARG A 7 14.97 -21.35 -9.36
C ARG A 7 15.04 -22.81 -8.87
N SER A 8 15.46 -23.08 -7.63
CA SER A 8 15.69 -24.47 -7.17
C SER A 8 14.86 -24.97 -5.97
N GLN A 9 13.64 -24.47 -5.71
CA GLN A 9 12.80 -25.02 -4.62
C GLN A 9 11.29 -25.18 -4.92
N ALA A 10 10.90 -25.53 -6.15
CA ALA A 10 9.48 -25.78 -6.47
C ALA A 10 9.22 -27.02 -7.35
N ALA A 11 10.02 -28.09 -7.20
CA ALA A 11 9.76 -29.35 -7.89
C ALA A 11 10.16 -30.54 -7.02
N ARG A 12 9.34 -30.85 -6.00
CA ARG A 12 9.58 -32.02 -5.16
C ARG A 12 8.34 -32.67 -4.57
N TRP A 13 7.23 -32.70 -5.30
CA TRP A 13 6.09 -33.55 -4.96
C TRP A 13 5.38 -33.98 -6.24
N LEU A 14 5.72 -35.18 -6.76
CA LEU A 14 4.91 -36.10 -7.57
C LEU A 14 5.81 -37.13 -8.27
N SER A 15 6.36 -38.10 -7.53
CA SER A 15 6.63 -39.43 -8.09
C SER A 15 6.90 -40.43 -6.96
N ALA A 16 5.85 -41.11 -6.50
CA ALA A 16 5.99 -42.30 -5.69
C ALA A 16 4.83 -43.25 -5.99
N ALA A 17 5.07 -44.21 -6.88
CA ALA A 17 4.62 -45.60 -6.76
C ALA A 17 5.13 -46.44 -7.95
N PRO A 18 5.31 -47.76 -7.77
CA PRO A 18 6.36 -48.56 -8.41
C PRO A 18 5.83 -49.49 -9.52
N THR A 19 6.73 -49.99 -10.36
CA THR A 19 6.43 -51.05 -11.34
C THR A 19 7.41 -52.21 -11.16
N SER A 20 6.91 -53.38 -10.77
CA SER A 20 7.51 -54.66 -11.16
C SER A 20 6.44 -55.75 -11.22
N LEU A 21 6.37 -56.38 -12.40
CA LEU A 21 5.53 -57.49 -12.83
C LEU A 21 5.80 -58.78 -12.05
N LEU A 22 4.77 -59.64 -11.91
CA LEU A 22 4.86 -61.12 -11.96
C LEU A 22 3.44 -61.74 -11.91
N GLY A 23 3.16 -62.73 -12.79
CA GLY A 23 2.20 -63.83 -12.52
C GLY A 23 0.82 -63.82 -13.21
N LEU A 24 0.66 -64.66 -14.23
CA LEU A 24 -0.60 -65.17 -14.85
C LEU A 24 -1.32 -66.19 -13.91
N PRO A 25 -2.41 -66.87 -14.36
CA PRO A 25 -3.75 -66.42 -14.74
C PRO A 25 -4.82 -67.13 -13.85
N LEU A 26 -6.12 -66.81 -13.96
CA LEU A 26 -7.22 -67.79 -13.89
C LEU A 26 -8.61 -67.15 -14.04
N HIS A 27 -9.46 -67.93 -14.69
CA HIS A 27 -10.81 -67.69 -15.14
C HIS A 27 -11.82 -67.58 -13.97
N ARG A 28 -12.73 -66.59 -13.97
CA ARG A 28 -14.13 -66.75 -13.48
C ARG A 28 -15.01 -65.50 -13.70
N SER A 29 -16.04 -65.73 -14.52
CA SER A 29 -17.46 -65.33 -14.37
C SER A 29 -17.84 -63.93 -13.87
N ARG A 30 -18.55 -63.20 -14.74
CA ARG A 30 -19.33 -61.96 -14.50
C ARG A 30 -20.27 -62.08 -13.29
N PRO A 31 -20.55 -60.93 -12.64
CA PRO A 31 -21.93 -60.59 -12.33
C PRO A 31 -22.35 -59.22 -12.89
N ARG A 32 -23.53 -59.22 -13.52
CA ARG A 32 -24.28 -58.05 -13.95
C ARG A 32 -24.64 -57.22 -12.69
N ARG A 33 -24.16 -55.99 -12.56
CA ARG A 33 -24.60 -55.05 -11.51
C ARG A 33 -25.43 -53.93 -12.12
N SER A 34 -26.63 -53.79 -11.57
CA SER A 34 -27.69 -52.86 -11.97
C SER A 34 -27.26 -51.40 -11.93
N SER A 35 -27.65 -50.66 -12.96
CA SER A 35 -27.66 -49.20 -12.99
C SER A 35 -28.67 -48.66 -11.97
N ARG A 36 -28.19 -48.22 -10.80
CA ARG A 36 -28.95 -47.29 -9.96
C ARG A 36 -28.60 -45.87 -10.37
N ALA A 37 -29.55 -45.22 -11.04
CA ALA A 37 -29.51 -43.79 -11.32
C ALA A 37 -29.42 -42.99 -10.01
N ARG A 38 -28.43 -42.09 -9.90
CA ARG A 38 -28.37 -41.09 -8.83
C ARG A 38 -29.37 -39.97 -9.14
N PRO A 39 -30.20 -39.51 -8.19
CA PRO A 39 -31.13 -38.42 -8.43
C PRO A 39 -30.36 -37.10 -8.63
N ARG A 40 -30.49 -36.50 -9.81
CA ARG A 40 -30.03 -35.14 -10.12
C ARG A 40 -31.01 -34.13 -9.50
N ARG A 41 -30.81 -33.71 -8.24
CA ARG A 41 -31.60 -32.60 -7.69
C ARG A 41 -30.97 -31.87 -6.51
N VAL A 42 -29.68 -31.51 -6.58
CA VAL A 42 -29.10 -30.54 -5.62
C VAL A 42 -27.99 -29.70 -6.28
N LEU A 43 -28.28 -29.00 -7.38
CA LEU A 43 -27.30 -28.10 -8.02
C LEU A 43 -27.86 -26.73 -8.45
N GLN A 44 -29.11 -26.39 -8.12
CA GLN A 44 -29.69 -25.10 -8.51
C GLN A 44 -29.76 -24.04 -7.41
N LEU A 45 -29.69 -24.40 -6.12
CA LEU A 45 -29.77 -23.41 -5.03
C LEU A 45 -28.44 -22.75 -4.66
N ARG A 46 -27.29 -23.38 -4.96
CA ARG A 46 -25.96 -22.77 -4.70
C ARG A 46 -25.59 -21.65 -5.68
N ARG A 47 -26.19 -21.62 -6.88
CA ARG A 47 -25.92 -20.57 -7.88
C ARG A 47 -26.67 -19.26 -7.62
N LEU A 48 -27.81 -19.31 -6.90
CA LEU A 48 -28.60 -18.11 -6.61
C LEU A 48 -28.00 -17.28 -5.46
N ILE A 49 -27.48 -17.93 -4.41
CA ILE A 49 -26.97 -17.25 -3.21
C ILE A 49 -25.71 -16.42 -3.52
N VAL A 50 -24.82 -16.90 -4.39
CA VAL A 50 -23.60 -16.17 -4.78
C VAL A 50 -23.93 -14.85 -5.50
N ARG A 51 -25.09 -14.75 -6.16
CA ARG A 51 -25.47 -13.57 -6.95
C ARG A 51 -26.09 -12.43 -6.12
N LEU A 52 -26.63 -12.74 -4.94
CA LEU A 52 -27.31 -11.76 -4.08
C LEU A 52 -26.37 -11.00 -3.12
N TYR A 53 -25.14 -11.50 -2.92
CA TYR A 53 -24.12 -10.89 -2.05
C TYR A 53 -22.88 -10.38 -2.79
N SER A 54 -22.87 -10.42 -4.11
CA SER A 54 -21.86 -9.74 -4.92
C SER A 54 -22.31 -8.32 -5.22
N SER A 55 -22.64 -7.54 -4.19
CA SER A 55 -22.52 -6.09 -4.30
C SER A 55 -21.09 -5.83 -4.79
N PRO A 56 -20.84 -4.94 -5.77
CA PRO A 56 -19.47 -4.60 -6.11
C PRO A 56 -18.82 -4.10 -4.82
N ILE A 57 -17.82 -4.83 -4.33
CA ILE A 57 -16.89 -4.28 -3.34
C ILE A 57 -16.21 -3.17 -4.12
N VAL A 58 -16.75 -1.96 -4.02
CA VAL A 58 -16.00 -0.76 -4.34
C VAL A 58 -14.86 -0.82 -3.34
N ASP A 59 -13.68 -1.23 -3.79
CA ASP A 59 -12.45 -1.09 -3.00
C ASP A 59 -12.30 0.42 -2.78
N LEU A 60 -12.85 0.91 -1.67
CA LEU A 60 -12.64 2.27 -1.24
C LEU A 60 -11.14 2.38 -1.00
N GLN A 61 -10.52 3.29 -1.75
CA GLN A 61 -9.09 3.55 -1.66
C GLN A 61 -8.75 3.97 -0.22
N GLU A 62 -8.14 3.08 0.55
CA GLU A 62 -7.82 3.36 1.95
C GLU A 62 -6.56 4.23 2.03
N TRP A 63 -6.73 5.47 2.47
CA TRP A 63 -5.61 6.39 2.70
C TRP A 63 -4.97 6.18 4.07
N SER A 64 -3.65 6.31 4.11
CA SER A 64 -2.89 6.42 5.35
C SER A 64 -2.06 7.71 5.35
N ALA A 65 -1.96 8.35 6.50
CA ALA A 65 -1.31 9.63 6.68
C ALA A 65 -0.20 9.57 7.74
N LEU A 66 0.87 10.33 7.50
CA LEU A 66 1.90 10.68 8.47
C LEU A 66 1.83 12.17 8.75
N VAL A 67 1.48 12.54 9.97
CA VAL A 67 1.30 13.93 10.39
C VAL A 67 2.46 14.37 11.28
N CYS A 68 3.02 15.54 10.99
CA CYS A 68 4.09 16.13 11.78
C CYS A 68 4.16 17.64 11.60
N ASN A 69 5.08 18.28 12.33
CA ASN A 69 5.33 19.72 12.21
C ASN A 69 6.05 20.05 10.89
N CYS A 70 5.69 21.16 10.25
CA CYS A 70 6.26 21.55 8.96
C CYS A 70 7.76 21.86 9.03
N ASP A 71 8.23 22.53 10.09
CA ASP A 71 9.66 22.84 10.26
C ASP A 71 10.48 21.54 10.37
N PHE A 72 9.98 20.57 11.13
CA PHE A 72 10.55 19.23 11.18
C PHE A 72 10.58 18.55 9.80
N PHE A 73 9.50 18.60 9.03
CA PHE A 73 9.44 17.87 7.76
C PHE A 73 10.28 18.51 6.65
N PHE A 74 10.29 19.84 6.54
CA PHE A 74 10.87 20.55 5.40
C PHE A 74 12.25 21.17 5.66
N ASN A 75 12.62 21.45 6.91
CA ASN A 75 13.80 22.23 7.26
C ASN A 75 14.78 21.49 8.19
N ASP A 76 14.36 20.40 8.85
CA ASP A 76 15.24 19.58 9.68
C ASP A 76 16.33 18.91 8.81
N PRO A 77 17.63 19.12 9.11
CA PRO A 77 18.73 18.53 8.35
C PRO A 77 18.67 16.99 8.23
N GLN A 78 18.05 16.30 9.18
CA GLN A 78 17.89 14.84 9.15
C GLN A 78 16.94 14.37 8.02
N ASN A 79 16.06 15.25 7.58
CA ASN A 79 15.00 14.98 6.60
C ASN A 79 15.31 15.52 5.20
N GLU A 80 16.51 16.06 4.95
CA GLU A 80 16.89 16.57 3.63
C GLU A 80 16.74 15.51 2.53
N SER A 81 17.00 14.23 2.83
CA SER A 81 16.87 13.15 1.84
C SER A 81 15.42 12.88 1.40
N VAL A 82 14.41 13.39 2.11
CA VAL A 82 13.00 13.15 1.81
C VAL A 82 12.63 13.73 0.44
N ALA A 83 13.14 14.92 0.12
CA ALA A 83 12.89 15.55 -1.18
C ALA A 83 13.34 14.65 -2.34
N GLU A 84 14.51 14.03 -2.22
CA GLU A 84 15.03 13.11 -3.23
C GLU A 84 14.22 11.81 -3.28
N GLN A 85 13.86 11.24 -2.12
CA GLN A 85 13.02 10.05 -2.05
C GLN A 85 11.68 10.25 -2.77
N LEU A 86 11.05 11.42 -2.61
CA LEU A 86 9.78 11.75 -3.26
C LEU A 86 9.94 11.98 -4.77
N ARG A 87 11.01 12.68 -5.20
CA ARG A 87 11.30 12.87 -6.64
C ARG A 87 11.59 11.56 -7.35
N GLU A 88 12.41 10.71 -6.74
CA GLU A 88 12.71 9.38 -7.27
C GLU A 88 11.45 8.52 -7.33
N ARG A 89 10.58 8.60 -6.30
CA ARG A 89 9.27 7.93 -6.33
C ARG A 89 8.42 8.44 -7.49
N VAL A 90 8.34 9.75 -7.75
CA VAL A 90 7.64 10.28 -8.94
C VAL A 90 8.22 9.73 -10.23
N ARG A 91 9.55 9.68 -10.37
CA ARG A 91 10.21 9.10 -11.55
C ARG A 91 9.83 7.64 -11.73
N PHE A 92 9.89 6.84 -10.66
CA PHE A 92 9.48 5.44 -10.66
C PHE A 92 8.03 5.26 -11.16
N PHE A 93 7.08 6.05 -10.65
CA PHE A 93 5.69 5.98 -11.10
C PHE A 93 5.54 6.30 -12.59
N LYS A 94 6.23 7.34 -13.06
CA LYS A 94 6.25 7.72 -14.48
C LYS A 94 6.81 6.61 -15.37
N GLU A 95 7.93 6.00 -14.98
CA GLU A 95 8.54 4.89 -15.72
C GLU A 95 7.64 3.65 -15.78
N GLN A 96 6.81 3.44 -14.75
CA GLN A 96 5.83 2.35 -14.70
C GLN A 96 4.47 2.71 -15.32
N ASN A 97 4.30 3.90 -15.91
CA ASN A 97 3.01 4.43 -16.39
C ASN A 97 1.89 4.31 -15.33
N ARG A 98 2.21 4.66 -14.08
CA ARG A 98 1.28 4.60 -12.96
C ARG A 98 1.00 6.01 -12.42
N ASP A 99 -0.25 6.24 -12.04
CA ASP A 99 -0.66 7.50 -11.41
C ASP A 99 -0.12 7.63 -9.98
N ILE A 100 0.25 8.86 -9.62
CA ILE A 100 0.79 9.18 -8.30
C ILE A 100 -0.30 8.96 -7.23
N ASP A 101 0.09 8.20 -6.21
CA ASP A 101 -0.80 7.77 -5.12
C ASP A 101 -0.41 8.36 -3.77
N PHE A 102 0.38 9.45 -3.76
CA PHE A 102 0.86 10.11 -2.57
C PHE A 102 0.95 11.61 -2.76
N TYR A 103 0.68 12.36 -1.68
CA TYR A 103 0.65 13.82 -1.71
C TYR A 103 1.15 14.40 -0.38
N ILE A 104 1.60 15.65 -0.44
CA ILE A 104 1.88 16.47 0.74
C ILE A 104 0.70 17.41 0.94
N VAL A 105 0.02 17.31 2.08
CA VAL A 105 -1.13 18.16 2.43
C VAL A 105 -0.72 19.08 3.59
N PRO A 106 -0.47 20.37 3.32
CA PRO A 106 -0.27 21.36 4.37
C PRO A 106 -1.56 21.58 5.16
N GLU A 107 -1.44 21.69 6.49
CA GLU A 107 -2.55 21.96 7.41
C GLU A 107 -3.82 21.14 7.07
N PRO A 108 -3.77 19.80 7.16
CA PRO A 108 -4.87 18.93 6.75
C PRO A 108 -6.17 19.26 7.51
N VAL A 109 -7.23 19.66 6.78
CA VAL A 109 -8.51 20.13 7.37
C VAL A 109 -9.18 19.06 8.25
N TRP A 110 -8.99 17.79 7.90
CA TRP A 110 -9.56 16.66 8.62
C TRP A 110 -8.92 16.39 9.98
N LEU A 111 -7.69 16.87 10.23
CA LEU A 111 -6.94 16.56 11.46
C LEU A 111 -7.67 17.10 12.69
N ASP A 112 -8.06 18.38 12.67
CA ASP A 112 -8.74 19.01 13.78
C ASP A 112 -10.20 18.54 13.93
N LYS A 113 -10.86 18.23 12.81
CA LYS A 113 -12.26 17.80 12.80
C LYS A 113 -12.45 16.37 13.30
N LYS A 114 -11.58 15.44 12.87
CA LYS A 114 -11.74 14.00 13.14
C LYS A 114 -10.81 13.50 14.25
N PHE A 115 -9.65 14.11 14.44
CA PHE A 115 -8.64 13.64 15.38
C PHE A 115 -8.13 14.74 16.32
N PRO A 116 -9.01 15.42 17.07
CA PRO A 116 -8.64 16.57 17.90
C PRO A 116 -7.58 16.23 18.98
N GLU A 117 -7.59 15.02 19.54
CA GLU A 117 -6.59 14.61 20.53
C GLU A 117 -5.20 14.37 19.93
N LEU A 118 -5.14 13.90 18.68
CA LEU A 118 -3.87 13.76 17.95
C LEU A 118 -3.38 15.14 17.48
N ALA A 119 -4.29 16.00 17.05
CA ALA A 119 -3.98 17.36 16.61
C ALA A 119 -3.24 18.16 17.71
N LYS A 120 -3.62 18.00 18.98
CA LYS A 120 -2.95 18.64 20.13
C LYS A 120 -1.49 18.21 20.32
N GLN A 121 -1.12 17.02 19.86
CA GLN A 121 0.24 16.49 19.99
C GLN A 121 1.18 17.06 18.92
N VAL A 122 0.65 17.59 17.82
CA VAL A 122 1.42 18.08 16.69
C VAL A 122 1.59 19.60 16.80
N LYS A 123 2.84 20.06 16.81
CA LYS A 123 3.14 21.50 16.77
C LYS A 123 2.73 22.09 15.41
N ARG A 124 2.07 23.25 15.44
CA ARG A 124 1.71 24.02 14.25
C ARG A 124 2.86 24.95 13.81
N PRO A 125 3.02 25.20 12.49
CA PRO A 125 2.23 24.63 11.42
C PRO A 125 2.53 23.15 11.19
N CYS A 126 1.54 22.38 10.73
CA CYS A 126 1.66 20.94 10.50
C CYS A 126 1.41 20.55 9.03
N VAL A 127 1.93 19.37 8.68
CA VAL A 127 1.85 18.79 7.35
C VAL A 127 1.55 17.30 7.45
N ALA A 128 0.76 16.80 6.51
CA ALA A 128 0.52 15.38 6.32
C ALA A 128 1.19 14.88 5.03
N LEU A 129 1.99 13.82 5.14
CA LEU A 129 2.34 12.98 4.01
C LEU A 129 1.32 11.85 3.92
N ILE A 130 0.56 11.82 2.83
CA ILE A 130 -0.52 10.84 2.65
C ILE A 130 -0.22 9.93 1.47
N SER A 131 -0.68 8.68 1.55
CA SER A 131 -0.64 7.74 0.43
C SER A 131 -1.63 6.59 0.63
N THR A 132 -2.00 5.95 -0.47
CA THR A 132 -2.80 4.72 -0.48
C THR A 132 -1.92 3.46 -0.33
N ASP A 133 -0.60 3.59 -0.51
CA ASP A 133 0.38 2.53 -0.28
C ASP A 133 0.78 2.45 1.20
N LYS A 134 0.07 1.60 1.95
CA LYS A 134 0.29 1.38 3.40
C LYS A 134 1.70 0.87 3.72
N THR A 135 2.29 0.08 2.81
CA THR A 135 3.64 -0.46 3.00
C THR A 135 4.65 0.68 2.96
N TRP A 136 4.49 1.58 1.98
CA TRP A 136 5.32 2.76 1.85
C TRP A 136 5.13 3.75 3.02
N ILE A 137 3.90 3.98 3.47
CA ILE A 137 3.64 4.80 4.67
C ILE A 137 4.31 4.20 5.91
N THR A 138 4.29 2.88 6.06
CA THR A 138 4.98 2.20 7.17
C THR A 138 6.49 2.40 7.09
N PHE A 139 7.08 2.29 5.89
CA PHE A 139 8.49 2.60 5.66
C PHE A 139 8.82 4.06 6.02
N MET A 140 8.01 5.02 5.57
CA MET A 140 8.21 6.44 5.85
C MET A 140 8.07 6.76 7.35
N LYS A 141 7.16 6.09 8.06
CA LYS A 141 7.04 6.19 9.52
C LYS A 141 8.33 5.79 10.22
N LEU A 142 8.96 4.69 9.81
CA LEU A 142 10.23 4.23 10.38
C LEU A 142 11.39 5.20 10.04
N ARG A 143 11.40 5.76 8.83
CA ARG A 143 12.46 6.69 8.38
C ARG A 143 12.40 8.05 9.06
N LEU A 144 11.19 8.57 9.28
CA LEU A 144 10.97 9.89 9.89
C LEU A 144 10.93 9.82 11.42
N ASP A 145 10.54 8.67 11.98
CA ASP A 145 10.46 8.36 13.42
C ASP A 145 9.49 9.26 14.22
N ARG A 146 9.75 10.56 14.31
CA ARG A 146 9.00 11.57 15.09
C ARG A 146 7.71 12.07 14.41
N VAL A 147 6.94 11.17 13.83
CA VAL A 147 5.68 11.47 13.11
C VAL A 147 4.51 10.65 13.64
N LEU A 148 3.29 11.19 13.61
CA LEU A 148 2.08 10.46 13.96
C LEU A 148 1.55 9.73 12.73
N ARG A 149 1.19 8.44 12.87
CA ARG A 149 0.50 7.70 11.81
C ARG A 149 -1.00 7.70 12.09
N ILE A 150 -1.79 8.02 11.08
CA ILE A 150 -3.26 8.02 11.12
C ILE A 150 -3.77 7.24 9.92
N ASP A 151 -4.68 6.30 10.15
CA ASP A 151 -5.38 5.59 9.06
C ASP A 151 -6.70 6.33 8.76
N LEU A 152 -6.90 6.72 7.50
CA LEU A 152 -8.02 7.55 7.02
C LEU A 152 -9.04 6.67 6.29
N LYS A 153 -9.56 5.67 6.99
CA LYS A 153 -10.56 4.75 6.44
C LYS A 153 -11.87 5.49 6.13
N ASP A 154 -12.53 5.07 5.06
CA ASP A 154 -13.86 5.54 4.64
C ASP A 154 -13.96 7.06 4.40
N MET A 155 -12.84 7.72 4.13
CA MET A 155 -12.81 9.14 3.78
C MET A 155 -12.76 9.33 2.27
N PRO A 156 -13.54 10.26 1.70
CA PRO A 156 -13.44 10.59 0.28
C PRO A 156 -12.13 11.34 -0.01
N ASP A 157 -11.57 11.12 -1.19
CA ASP A 157 -10.33 11.77 -1.64
C ASP A 157 -10.36 13.29 -1.49
N SER A 158 -11.50 13.91 -1.78
CA SER A 158 -11.69 15.36 -1.65
C SER A 158 -11.53 15.87 -0.22
N GLU A 159 -11.88 15.08 0.78
CA GLU A 159 -11.70 15.43 2.19
C GLU A 159 -10.26 15.14 2.63
N VAL A 160 -9.67 14.02 2.19
CA VAL A 160 -8.28 13.64 2.52
C VAL A 160 -7.26 14.64 1.97
N LEU A 161 -7.47 15.09 0.73
CA LEU A 161 -6.59 15.99 -0.01
C LEU A 161 -6.85 17.48 0.29
N ALA A 162 -7.80 17.80 1.17
CA ALA A 162 -8.16 19.17 1.50
C ALA A 162 -7.02 19.89 2.26
N VAL A 163 -6.38 20.84 1.58
CA VAL A 163 -5.37 21.75 2.13
C VAL A 163 -6.04 22.84 2.96
N GLY A 164 -5.59 23.04 4.20
CA GLY A 164 -6.18 24.02 5.12
C GLY A 164 -5.37 25.30 5.30
N GLY A 165 -4.17 25.38 4.74
CA GLY A 165 -3.28 26.52 4.88
C GLY A 165 -2.01 26.39 4.05
N GLU A 166 -1.10 27.35 4.18
CA GLU A 166 0.16 27.36 3.45
C GLU A 166 1.33 26.95 4.35
N VAL A 167 2.36 26.35 3.75
CA VAL A 167 3.62 26.09 4.43
C VAL A 167 4.38 27.40 4.57
N PRO A 168 4.76 27.84 5.79
CA PRO A 168 5.50 29.09 5.97
C PRO A 168 6.92 28.98 5.40
N GLU A 169 7.57 30.13 5.20
CA GLU A 169 8.99 30.18 4.88
C GLU A 169 9.84 29.83 6.10
N PHE A 170 10.66 28.78 5.99
CA PHE A 170 11.60 28.40 7.03
C PHE A 170 12.95 29.07 6.81
N LYS A 171 13.50 29.67 7.87
CA LYS A 171 14.87 30.14 7.85
C LYS A 171 15.80 28.97 8.20
N PRO A 172 16.88 28.76 7.43
CA PRO A 172 17.85 27.73 7.75
C PRO A 172 18.49 28.01 9.12
N VAL A 173 18.38 27.08 10.04
CA VAL A 173 19.04 27.18 11.35
C VAL A 173 20.48 26.67 11.22
N GLY A 174 21.45 27.47 11.65
CA GLY A 174 22.85 27.08 11.76
C GLY A 174 23.65 27.02 10.44
N LYS A 175 24.95 26.71 10.58
CA LYS A 175 25.89 26.60 9.47
C LYS A 175 25.67 25.30 8.73
N TRP A 176 25.44 25.39 7.42
CA TRP A 176 25.36 24.23 6.55
C TRP A 176 26.74 23.59 6.35
N THR A 177 26.84 22.28 6.52
CA THR A 177 28.10 21.53 6.50
C THR A 177 28.19 20.51 5.36
N ALA A 178 27.10 20.19 4.68
CA ALA A 178 27.10 19.22 3.60
C ALA A 178 27.83 19.79 2.35
N PRO A 179 28.46 18.93 1.53
CA PRO A 179 29.23 19.34 0.36
C PRO A 179 28.37 19.78 -0.85
N TYR A 180 27.05 19.81 -0.70
CA TYR A 180 26.06 20.21 -1.72
C TYR A 180 25.15 21.29 -1.16
N ALA A 181 24.47 22.08 -1.99
CA ALA A 181 23.54 23.10 -1.50
C ALA A 181 22.24 22.48 -0.95
N ARG A 182 21.60 23.15 0.02
CA ARG A 182 20.25 22.78 0.47
C ARG A 182 19.24 22.92 -0.67
N TYR A 183 18.16 22.15 -0.60
CA TYR A 183 17.04 22.38 -1.51
C TYR A 183 16.45 23.79 -1.34
N THR A 184 16.00 24.35 -2.46
CA THR A 184 15.33 25.65 -2.46
C THR A 184 13.99 25.54 -1.72
N PRO A 185 13.67 26.46 -0.79
CA PRO A 185 12.37 26.51 -0.15
C PRO A 185 11.23 26.46 -1.17
N GLY A 186 10.17 25.71 -0.86
CA GLY A 186 9.05 25.48 -1.77
C GLY A 186 9.22 24.28 -2.71
N TRP A 187 10.30 23.49 -2.57
CA TRP A 187 10.47 22.26 -3.36
C TRP A 187 9.29 21.28 -3.25
N TRP A 188 8.55 21.33 -2.14
CA TRP A 188 7.42 20.46 -1.84
C TRP A 188 6.15 20.77 -2.63
N LYS A 189 6.02 21.98 -3.19
CA LYS A 189 4.81 22.43 -3.92
C LYS A 189 4.46 21.51 -5.11
N VAL A 190 5.45 20.81 -5.65
CA VAL A 190 5.25 19.85 -6.75
C VAL A 190 4.44 18.62 -6.32
N PHE A 191 4.39 18.32 -5.01
CA PHE A 191 3.69 17.18 -4.42
C PHE A 191 2.37 17.55 -3.74
N GLU A 192 1.99 18.83 -3.76
CA GLU A 192 0.68 19.26 -3.27
C GLU A 192 -0.43 18.76 -4.21
N PRO A 193 -1.62 18.42 -3.69
CA PRO A 193 -2.76 18.06 -4.52
C PRO A 193 -3.06 19.17 -5.52
N LYS A 194 -3.26 18.82 -6.79
CA LYS A 194 -3.70 19.77 -7.81
C LYS A 194 -5.20 19.99 -7.63
N HIS A 195 -5.60 21.25 -7.45
CA HIS A 195 -6.99 21.69 -7.42
C HIS A 195 -7.59 21.79 -8.83
#